data_AF-A0A2L0X3H6-F1
#
_entry.id   AF-A0A2L0X3H6-F1
#
_cell.length_a   1.000
_cell.length_b   1.000
_cell.length_c   1.000
_cell.angle_alpha   90.00
_cell.angle_beta   90.00
_cell.angle_gamma   90.00
#
_symmetry.space_group_name_H-M   'P 1'
#
loop_
_entity.id
_entity.type
_entity.pdbx_description
1 polymer ?
#
loop_
_entity_poly.entity_id
_entity_poly.type
_entity_poly.pdbx_seq_one_letter_code
_entity_poly.pdbx_strand_id
1 'polypeptide(L)'
;MVDDLLDRLDGVQERSYGEWWARCPVCGSPSPRLLIREDSDGQVDAHCKRGCSTSHILSGLGLPFAVLFPRDGKPYRPPIPAWWKHERRYAHGVGVVPPTSER
;
A
#
# COMPACT_ATOMS: atom_id res chain seq x y z
N MET A 1 -9.92 -10.97 4.01
CA MET A 1 -8.60 -11.61 4.19
C MET A 1 -7.87 -11.50 2.87
N VAL A 2 -6.54 -11.33 2.87
CA VAL A 2 -5.74 -11.19 1.64
C VAL A 2 -5.94 -12.36 0.66
N ASP A 3 -6.33 -13.52 1.18
CA ASP A 3 -6.67 -14.73 0.43
C ASP A 3 -7.69 -14.50 -0.71
N ASP A 4 -8.76 -13.72 -0.50
CA ASP A 4 -9.77 -13.42 -1.54
C ASP A 4 -9.20 -12.55 -2.68
N LEU A 5 -8.18 -11.74 -2.39
CA LEU A 5 -7.44 -10.98 -3.39
C LEU A 5 -6.50 -11.90 -4.18
N LEU A 6 -5.78 -12.79 -3.50
CA LEU A 6 -4.82 -13.70 -4.09
C LEU A 6 -5.50 -14.75 -4.98
N ASP A 7 -6.66 -15.28 -4.58
CA ASP A 7 -7.41 -16.30 -5.33
C ASP A 7 -7.85 -15.81 -6.73
N ARG A 8 -8.08 -14.50 -6.87
CA ARG A 8 -8.49 -13.88 -8.15
C ARG A 8 -7.33 -13.51 -9.06
N LEU A 9 -6.10 -13.70 -8.60
CA LEU A 9 -4.90 -13.28 -9.31
C LEU A 9 -4.19 -14.47 -9.94
N ASP A 10 -3.65 -14.24 -11.13
CA ASP A 10 -2.91 -15.26 -11.86
C ASP A 10 -1.40 -15.19 -11.56
N GLY A 11 -0.77 -16.36 -11.48
CA GLY A 11 0.67 -16.49 -11.28
C GLY A 11 1.16 -15.93 -9.94
N VAL A 12 0.38 -16.10 -8.87
CA VAL A 12 0.74 -15.68 -7.51
C VAL A 12 1.98 -16.44 -7.03
N GLN A 13 2.96 -15.70 -6.52
CA GLN A 13 4.20 -16.21 -5.97
C GLN A 13 4.50 -15.48 -4.67
N GLU A 14 4.50 -16.22 -3.55
CA GLU A 14 5.00 -15.68 -2.28
C GLU A 14 6.52 -15.46 -2.38
N ARG A 15 6.98 -14.26 -1.99
CA ARG A 15 8.41 -13.90 -1.99
C ARG A 15 8.99 -13.82 -0.60
N SER A 16 8.18 -13.38 0.36
CA SER A 16 8.49 -13.40 1.78
C SER A 16 7.19 -13.46 2.57
N TYR A 17 7.29 -13.68 3.88
CA TYR A 17 6.14 -13.66 4.77
C TYR A 17 5.34 -12.35 4.61
N GLY A 18 4.07 -12.47 4.21
CA GLY A 18 3.20 -11.32 3.97
C GLY A 18 3.47 -10.55 2.68
N GLU A 19 4.28 -11.07 1.74
CA GLU A 19 4.56 -10.42 0.45
C GLU A 19 4.43 -11.39 -0.72
N TRP A 20 3.57 -11.03 -1.68
CA TRP A 20 3.29 -11.81 -2.88
C TRP A 20 3.50 -10.99 -4.15
N TRP A 21 3.84 -11.70 -5.21
CA TRP A 21 3.97 -11.16 -6.56
C TRP A 21 2.99 -11.88 -7.48
N ALA A 22 2.22 -11.12 -8.26
CA ALA A 22 1.24 -11.66 -9.18
C ALA A 22 1.28 -10.96 -10.55
N ARG A 23 0.61 -11.53 -11.55
CA ARG A 23 0.38 -10.85 -12.82
C ARG A 23 -0.65 -9.75 -12.64
N CYS A 24 -0.38 -8.60 -13.24
CA CYS A 24 -1.33 -7.48 -13.21
C CYS A 24 -2.39 -7.68 -14.30
N PRO A 25 -3.70 -7.71 -13.96
CA PRO A 25 -4.76 -7.90 -14.94
C PRO A 25 -4.93 -6.71 -15.90
N VAL A 26 -4.40 -5.53 -15.53
CA VAL A 26 -4.60 -4.28 -16.30
C VAL A 26 -3.52 -4.08 -17.37
N CYS A 27 -2.24 -4.28 -17.04
CA CYS A 27 -1.16 -4.06 -18.02
C CYS A 27 -0.81 -5.28 -18.86
N GLY A 28 -1.49 -6.42 -18.65
CA GLY A 28 -1.32 -7.64 -19.45
C GLY A 28 0.12 -8.16 -19.52
N SER A 29 0.96 -7.82 -18.54
CA SER A 29 2.37 -8.20 -18.56
C SER A 29 2.53 -9.69 -18.23
N PRO A 30 3.33 -10.46 -19.00
CA PRO A 30 3.52 -11.89 -18.79
C PRO A 30 4.32 -12.20 -17.52
N SER A 31 5.19 -11.28 -17.10
CA SER A 31 5.93 -11.37 -15.84
C SER A 31 5.09 -10.85 -14.67
N PRO A 32 5.24 -11.41 -13.46
CA PRO A 32 4.59 -10.87 -12.28
C PRO A 32 5.13 -9.45 -11.99
N ARG A 33 4.22 -8.49 -11.95
CA ARG A 33 4.53 -7.04 -11.80
C ARG A 33 3.68 -6.39 -10.71
N LEU A 34 2.67 -7.10 -10.20
CA LEU A 34 1.83 -6.66 -9.11
C LEU A 34 2.45 -7.14 -7.81
N LEU A 35 2.90 -6.20 -6.99
CA LEU A 35 3.34 -6.44 -5.63
C LEU A 35 2.13 -6.35 -4.71
N ILE A 36 1.96 -7.33 -3.84
CA ILE A 36 0.93 -7.38 -2.81
C ILE A 36 1.61 -7.60 -1.48
N ARG A 37 1.27 -6.78 -0.49
CA ARG A 37 1.84 -6.88 0.86
C ARG A 37 0.73 -6.83 1.89
N GLU A 38 0.78 -7.71 2.87
CA GLU A 38 -0.04 -7.66 4.07
C GLU A 38 0.83 -7.17 5.22
N ASP A 39 0.40 -6.09 5.87
CA ASP A 39 1.06 -5.54 7.06
C ASP A 39 0.62 -6.28 8.33
N SER A 40 1.33 -6.07 9.44
CA SER A 40 1.04 -6.70 10.72
C SER A 40 -0.32 -6.30 11.29
N ASP A 41 -0.83 -5.13 10.90
CA ASP A 41 -2.18 -4.66 11.22
C ASP A 41 -3.25 -5.19 10.22
N GLY A 42 -2.89 -6.10 9.30
CA GLY A 42 -3.78 -6.72 8.31
C GLY A 42 -4.09 -5.86 7.09
N GLN A 43 -3.58 -4.63 7.03
CA GLN A 43 -3.72 -3.78 5.86
C GLN A 43 -3.02 -4.39 4.65
N VAL A 44 -3.69 -4.38 3.50
CA VAL A 44 -3.16 -4.93 2.25
C VAL A 44 -2.82 -3.80 1.29
N ASP A 45 -1.58 -3.74 0.85
CA ASP A 45 -1.11 -2.84 -0.19
C ASP A 45 -0.96 -3.57 -1.52
N ALA A 46 -1.48 -2.98 -2.60
CA ALA A 46 -1.35 -3.50 -3.96
C ALA A 46 -0.75 -2.44 -4.89
N HIS A 47 0.44 -2.73 -5.43
CA HIS A 47 1.20 -1.81 -6.26
C HIS A 47 1.72 -2.47 -7.54
N CYS A 48 1.35 -1.92 -8.71
CA CYS A 48 1.88 -2.39 -9.99
C CYS A 48 3.13 -1.62 -10.40
N LYS A 49 4.24 -2.33 -10.64
CA LYS A 49 5.51 -1.74 -11.07
C LYS A 49 5.48 -1.10 -12.47
N ARG A 50 4.39 -1.23 -13.23
CA ARG A 50 4.16 -0.53 -14.50
C ARG A 50 3.37 0.79 -14.36
N GLY A 51 2.91 1.13 -13.14
CA GLY A 51 2.14 2.35 -12.90
C GLY A 51 0.63 2.23 -13.11
N CYS A 52 0.07 1.01 -13.14
CA CYS A 52 -1.38 0.84 -13.09
C CYS A 52 -1.93 1.36 -11.77
N SER A 53 -3.05 2.07 -11.82
CA SER A 53 -3.74 2.52 -10.62
C SER A 53 -4.33 1.33 -9.85
N THR A 54 -4.24 1.39 -8.53
CA THR A 54 -4.84 0.38 -7.63
C THR A 54 -6.34 0.24 -7.88
N SER A 55 -7.05 1.35 -8.14
CA SER A 55 -8.48 1.34 -8.49
C SER A 55 -8.77 0.53 -9.76
N HIS A 56 -7.97 0.66 -10.83
CA HIS A 56 -8.16 -0.13 -12.05
C HIS A 56 -7.84 -1.60 -11.83
N ILE A 57 -6.81 -1.90 -11.02
CA ILE A 57 -6.45 -3.29 -10.69
C ILE A 57 -7.62 -3.97 -9.96
N LEU A 58 -8.15 -3.33 -8.92
CA LEU A 58 -9.29 -3.85 -8.17
C LEU A 58 -10.55 -3.95 -9.04
N SER A 59 -10.81 -2.96 -9.89
CA SER A 59 -11.94 -3.00 -10.84
C SER A 59 -11.82 -4.16 -11.82
N GLY A 60 -10.60 -4.46 -12.30
CA GLY A 60 -10.33 -5.61 -13.17
C GLY A 60 -10.53 -6.97 -12.46
N LEU A 61 -10.47 -7.00 -11.13
CA LEU A 61 -10.72 -8.18 -10.30
C LEU A 61 -12.15 -8.24 -9.74
N GLY A 62 -13.01 -7.25 -10.06
CA GLY A 62 -14.34 -7.13 -9.47
C GLY A 62 -14.33 -6.96 -7.95
N LEU A 63 -13.27 -6.36 -7.40
CA LEU A 63 -13.09 -6.17 -5.96
C LEU A 63 -13.35 -4.73 -5.53
N PRO A 64 -14.01 -4.50 -4.38
CA PRO A 64 -14.14 -3.18 -3.81
C PRO A 64 -12.83 -2.74 -3.15
N PHE A 65 -12.64 -1.43 -3.02
CA PHE A 65 -11.48 -0.84 -2.32
C PHE A 65 -11.35 -1.30 -0.87
N ALA A 66 -12.48 -1.67 -0.24
CA ALA A 66 -12.54 -2.20 1.12
C ALA A 66 -11.74 -3.51 1.31
N VAL A 67 -11.43 -4.25 0.25
CA VAL A 67 -10.60 -5.47 0.37
C VAL A 67 -9.19 -5.17 0.88
N LEU A 68 -8.69 -3.96 0.62
CA LEU A 68 -7.36 -3.52 1.03
C LEU A 68 -7.29 -3.15 2.53
N PHE A 69 -8.44 -2.93 3.16
CA PHE A 69 -8.55 -2.44 4.53
C PHE A 69 -9.48 -3.37 5.31
N PRO A 70 -8.98 -4.43 5.97
CA PRO A 70 -9.83 -5.25 6.81
C PRO A 70 -10.42 -4.41 7.95
N ARG A 71 -11.65 -4.75 8.36
CA ARG A 71 -12.44 -3.99 9.34
C ARG A 71 -11.77 -3.86 10.71
N ASP A 72 -10.89 -4.79 11.07
CA ASP A 72 -10.15 -4.81 12.34
C ASP A 72 -8.75 -4.19 12.23
N GLY A 73 -8.35 -3.76 11.03
CA GLY A 73 -7.05 -3.14 10.80
C GLY A 73 -6.99 -1.77 11.49
N LYS A 74 -5.97 -1.56 12.32
CA LYS A 74 -5.72 -0.24 12.89
C LYS A 74 -5.40 0.72 11.75
N PRO A 75 -5.94 1.96 11.75
CA PRO A 75 -5.58 2.93 10.72
C PRO A 75 -4.06 3.14 10.75
N TYR A 76 -3.42 3.08 9.58
CA TYR A 76 -1.99 3.37 9.45
C TYR A 76 -1.70 4.75 10.05
N ARG A 77 -0.91 4.75 11.13
CA ARG A 77 -0.38 5.96 11.74
C ARG A 77 1.06 6.07 11.31
N PRO A 78 1.40 6.87 10.28
CA PRO A 78 2.80 7.07 9.94
C PRO A 78 3.51 7.52 11.22
N PRO A 79 4.70 6.98 11.53
CA PRO A 79 5.48 7.46 12.66
C PRO A 79 5.66 8.97 12.44
N ILE A 80 5.15 9.79 13.36
CA ILE A 80 5.27 11.25 13.24
C ILE A 80 6.77 11.52 13.18
N PRO A 81 7.31 11.96 12.02
CA PRO A 81 8.74 11.91 11.81
C PRO A 81 9.42 12.82 12.83
N ALA A 82 10.32 12.32 13.67
CA ALA A 82 10.85 13.06 14.83
C ALA A 82 11.55 14.40 14.49
N TRP A 83 11.76 14.71 13.21
CA TRP A 83 12.29 16.00 12.76
C TRP A 83 11.44 17.21 13.16
N TRP A 84 10.14 17.06 13.43
CA TRP A 84 9.31 18.15 14.01
C TRP A 84 9.62 18.47 15.48
N LYS A 85 10.31 17.58 16.22
CA LYS A 85 10.66 17.85 17.63
C LYS A 85 11.88 18.75 17.78
N HIS A 86 12.60 19.00 16.68
CA HIS A 86 13.80 19.83 16.66
C HIS A 86 13.71 20.82 15.51
N GLU A 87 14.27 22.01 15.66
CA GLU A 87 14.36 22.94 14.55
C GLU A 87 15.12 22.31 13.39
N ARG A 88 14.61 22.47 12.16
CA ARG A 88 15.35 22.06 10.97
C ARG A 88 16.68 22.81 10.96
N ARG A 89 17.79 22.09 10.78
CA ARG A 89 19.17 22.63 10.78
C ARG A 89 19.39 23.87 9.91
N TYR A 90 18.51 24.15 8.94
CA TYR A 90 18.62 25.28 7.99
C TYR A 90 17.43 26.25 8.03
N ALA A 91 16.49 26.13 8.98
CA ALA A 91 15.29 26.97 9.09
C ALA A 91 15.32 27.87 10.33
N HIS A 92 16.46 28.51 10.58
CA HIS A 92 16.60 29.47 11.68
C HIS A 92 15.54 30.57 11.57
N GLY A 93 14.78 30.79 12.65
CA GLY A 93 13.77 31.85 12.73
C GLY A 93 12.38 31.52 12.19
N VAL A 94 12.15 30.31 11.63
CA VAL A 94 10.82 29.89 11.13
C VAL A 94 10.04 29.07 12.18
N GLY A 95 10.69 28.65 13.27
CA GLY A 95 10.10 27.80 14.29
C GLY A 95 9.79 26.39 13.79
N VAL A 96 9.21 25.57 14.68
CA VAL A 96 8.74 24.23 14.33
C VAL A 96 7.48 24.35 13.46
N VAL A 97 7.52 23.81 12.24
CA VAL A 97 6.33 23.64 11.40
C VAL A 97 5.77 22.24 11.69
N PRO A 98 4.60 22.11 12.34
CA PRO A 98 3.99 20.81 12.55
C PRO A 98 3.69 20.16 11.19
N PRO A 99 3.81 18.83 11.05
CA PRO A 99 3.33 18.17 9.85
C PRO A 99 1.83 18.50 9.70
N THR A 100 1.44 18.96 8.52
CA THR A 100 0.04 19.26 8.21
C THR A 100 -0.75 17.95 8.34
N SER A 101 -1.36 17.71 9.50
CA SER A 101 -2.48 16.78 9.56
C SER A 101 -3.59 17.43 8.75
N GLU A 102 -3.93 16.84 7.60
CA GLU A 102 -5.10 17.24 6.84
C GLU A 102 -6.35 17.26 7.75
N ARG A 103 -7.26 18.18 7.40
CA ARG A 103 -8.43 18.68 8.15
C ARG A 103 -9.26 17.67 8.92
#